data_AF-A0A3S0EQ86-F1
#
_entry.id   AF-A0A3S0EQ86-F1
#
_cell.length_a   1.000
_cell.length_b   1.000
_cell.length_c   1.000
_cell.angle_alpha   90.00
_cell.angle_beta   90.00
_cell.angle_gamma   90.00
#
_symmetry.space_group_name_H-M   'P 1'
#
loop_
_entity.id
_entity.type
_entity.pdbx_description
1 polymer ?
#
loop_
_entity_poly.entity_id
_entity_poly.type
_entity_poly.pdbx_seq_one_letter_code
_entity_poly.pdbx_strand_id
1 'polypeptide(L)'
;MLHTGIDTSFYRVSHMTGNPQTIPQKRLKELEQLCDRLGMHFGRMAILHEALCHSSYAAEVPGAKDYERLEFFGDAVLKFVISEYLLERFPDYDEGQLTEIRSVLVSDKTLAELAGSLNLSKYILLGRQVQMRPSIVAQSFEAVLGAVYTDLGLIHAQNLVVRLFGNLATSVDRDEIKENYKAELQEFTQSKAQGVPIYTVLKTDGPPHDPTFLVNVAIAGNVIAEGSGHSKKMAEQEAAKAALEELSKKRAKPSPKVAGSGISETSEIK
;
A
#
# COMPACT_ATOMS: atom_id res chain seq x y z
N MET A 1 44.56 11.95 14.90
CA MET A 1 44.00 13.01 14.03
C MET A 1 44.10 12.53 12.59
N LEU A 2 43.03 11.95 12.05
CA LEU A 2 42.92 11.63 10.63
C LEU A 2 41.81 12.50 10.05
N HIS A 3 42.20 13.27 9.03
CA HIS A 3 41.42 14.32 8.41
C HIS A 3 40.66 13.71 7.23
N THR A 4 39.39 13.37 7.41
CA THR A 4 38.50 12.96 6.30
C THR A 4 37.73 14.17 5.82
N GLY A 5 38.36 14.97 4.95
CA GLY A 5 37.68 16.00 4.18
C GLY A 5 36.91 15.32 3.04
N ILE A 6 35.60 15.15 3.23
CA ILE A 6 34.70 14.87 2.10
C ILE A 6 34.56 16.19 1.34
N ASP A 7 35.10 16.21 0.13
CA ASP A 7 34.98 17.32 -0.80
C ASP A 7 33.51 17.42 -1.28
N THR A 8 32.77 18.38 -0.73
CA THR A 8 31.35 18.63 -1.04
C THR A 8 31.16 19.47 -2.31
N SER A 9 32.19 19.60 -3.17
CA SER A 9 32.14 20.45 -4.37
C SER A 9 31.23 19.94 -5.50
N PHE A 10 30.53 18.81 -5.33
CA PHE A 10 29.62 18.25 -6.34
C PHE A 10 28.20 18.84 -6.41
N TYR A 11 27.81 19.75 -5.51
CA TYR A 11 26.52 20.47 -5.61
C TYR A 11 26.69 21.90 -6.13
N ARG A 12 27.26 22.06 -7.32
CA ARG A 12 27.02 23.27 -8.13
C ARG A 12 25.88 22.98 -9.10
N VAL A 13 24.66 23.20 -8.62
CA VAL A 13 23.49 23.30 -9.49
C VAL A 13 23.69 24.54 -10.35
N SER A 14 24.09 24.32 -11.61
CA SER A 14 24.15 25.34 -12.64
C SER A 14 22.85 26.12 -12.67
N HIS A 15 22.94 27.43 -12.44
CA HIS A 15 21.86 28.38 -12.60
C HIS A 15 21.24 28.23 -14.00
N MET A 16 20.05 27.63 -14.08
CA MET A 16 19.23 27.72 -15.29
C MET A 16 18.65 29.13 -15.36
N THR A 17 19.29 29.98 -16.14
CA THR A 17 18.78 31.28 -16.57
C THR A 17 17.66 31.09 -17.58
N GLY A 18 16.46 30.80 -17.09
CA GLY A 18 15.21 31.00 -17.81
C GLY A 18 14.44 32.08 -17.07
N ASN A 19 13.96 33.10 -17.79
CA ASN A 19 13.14 34.17 -17.25
C ASN A 19 12.08 33.60 -16.29
N PRO A 20 12.05 33.94 -14.98
CA PRO A 20 11.05 33.40 -14.09
C PRO A 20 9.69 33.86 -14.60
N GLN A 21 8.90 32.93 -15.12
CA GLN A 21 7.47 33.14 -15.30
C GLN A 21 6.94 33.66 -13.97
N THR A 22 6.61 34.94 -13.93
CA THR A 22 6.13 35.60 -12.71
C THR A 22 4.77 35.00 -12.38
N ILE A 23 4.72 34.19 -11.33
CA ILE A 23 3.48 33.59 -10.84
C ILE A 23 2.50 34.73 -10.53
N PRO A 24 1.29 34.77 -11.12
CA PRO A 24 0.33 35.82 -10.84
C PRO A 24 0.00 35.90 -9.34
N GLN A 25 -0.21 37.10 -8.80
CA GLN A 25 -0.45 37.30 -7.36
C GLN A 25 -1.61 36.46 -6.82
N LYS A 26 -2.67 36.27 -7.62
CA LYS A 26 -3.79 35.41 -7.26
C LYS A 26 -3.34 33.96 -7.07
N ARG A 27 -2.53 33.44 -8.01
CA ARG A 27 -1.99 32.09 -7.96
C ARG A 27 -1.03 31.92 -6.78
N LEU A 28 -0.22 32.93 -6.47
CA LEU A 28 0.66 32.89 -5.31
C LEU A 28 -0.13 32.70 -4.00
N LYS A 29 -1.25 33.43 -3.83
CA LYS A 29 -2.13 33.26 -2.66
C LYS A 29 -2.76 31.86 -2.57
N GLU A 30 -3.13 31.27 -3.72
CA GLU A 30 -3.62 29.88 -3.75
C GLU A 30 -2.52 28.91 -3.29
N LEU A 31 -1.28 29.09 -3.75
CA LEU A 31 -0.15 28.26 -3.34
C LEU A 31 0.21 28.42 -1.86
N GLU A 32 0.12 29.64 -1.31
CA GLU A 32 0.29 29.90 0.12
C GLU A 32 -0.76 29.15 0.96
N GLN A 33 -2.01 29.11 0.53
CA GLN A 33 -3.05 28.33 1.21
C GLN A 33 -2.77 26.82 1.17
N LEU A 34 -2.21 26.31 0.06
CA LEU A 34 -1.79 24.91 0.00
C LEU A 34 -0.60 24.64 0.93
N CYS A 35 0.37 25.55 0.99
CA CYS A 35 1.48 25.50 1.92
C CYS A 35 1.00 25.39 3.38
N ASP A 36 -0.01 26.16 3.79
CA ASP A 36 -0.62 26.05 5.12
C ASP A 36 -1.21 24.67 5.39
N ARG A 37 -1.90 24.08 4.39
CA ARG A 37 -2.47 22.72 4.49
C ARG A 37 -1.38 21.64 4.56
N LEU A 38 -0.28 21.85 3.85
CA LEU A 38 0.90 20.99 3.91
C LEU A 38 1.70 21.21 5.21
N GLY A 39 1.48 22.31 5.94
CA GLY A 39 2.28 22.70 7.08
C GLY A 39 3.74 22.96 6.68
N MET A 40 3.96 23.59 5.53
CA MET A 40 5.29 23.81 4.94
C MET A 40 5.42 25.21 4.36
N HIS A 41 6.65 25.71 4.31
CA HIS A 41 6.98 26.96 3.63
C HIS A 41 8.00 26.69 2.54
N PHE A 42 7.60 26.87 1.28
CA PHE A 42 8.48 26.72 0.12
C PHE A 42 9.38 27.95 -0.03
N GLY A 43 10.68 27.72 -0.23
CA GLY A 43 11.62 28.74 -0.68
C GLY A 43 11.44 29.08 -2.16
N ARG A 44 11.02 28.10 -2.99
CA ARG A 44 10.77 28.30 -4.42
C ARG A 44 9.33 27.96 -4.79
N MET A 45 8.41 28.92 -4.66
CA MET A 45 6.99 28.73 -5.02
C MET A 45 6.77 28.28 -6.48
N ALA A 46 7.71 28.57 -7.38
CA ALA A 46 7.66 28.10 -8.77
C ALA A 46 7.68 26.57 -8.90
N ILE A 47 8.34 25.85 -8.00
CA ILE A 47 8.38 24.38 -8.06
C ILE A 47 7.07 23.75 -7.60
N LEU A 48 6.42 24.35 -6.59
CA LEU A 48 5.09 23.94 -6.17
C LEU A 48 4.04 24.27 -7.25
N HIS A 49 4.22 25.39 -7.95
CA HIS A 49 3.39 25.70 -9.11
C HIS A 49 3.53 24.65 -10.22
N GLU A 50 4.77 24.29 -10.59
CA GLU A 50 5.08 23.25 -11.59
C GLU A 50 4.44 21.90 -11.21
N ALA A 51 4.53 21.48 -9.94
CA ALA A 51 3.92 20.25 -9.43
C ALA A 51 2.39 20.18 -9.57
N LEU A 52 1.73 21.31 -9.82
CA LEU A 52 0.27 21.42 -9.94
C LEU A 52 -0.17 21.73 -11.39
N CYS A 53 0.75 21.70 -12.36
CA CYS A 53 0.46 21.95 -13.76
C CYS A 53 0.38 20.62 -14.52
N HIS A 54 -0.82 20.24 -14.96
CA HIS A 54 -0.98 19.09 -15.83
C HIS A 54 -0.46 19.40 -17.25
N SER A 55 0.01 18.39 -17.99
CA SER A 55 0.53 18.55 -19.36
C SER A 55 -0.46 19.21 -20.32
N SER A 56 -1.77 18.97 -20.15
CA SER A 56 -2.81 19.68 -20.92
C SER A 56 -2.89 21.18 -20.66
N TYR A 57 -2.57 21.65 -19.45
CA TYR A 57 -2.45 23.08 -19.16
C TYR A 57 -1.16 23.64 -19.76
N ALA A 58 -0.04 22.93 -19.61
CA ALA A 58 1.24 23.33 -20.17
C ALA A 58 1.22 23.45 -21.70
N ALA A 59 0.45 22.60 -22.39
CA ALA A 59 0.23 22.68 -23.83
C ALA A 59 -0.53 23.94 -24.28
N GLU A 60 -1.40 24.50 -23.43
CA GLU A 60 -2.19 25.70 -23.73
C GLU A 60 -1.48 27.01 -23.33
N VAL A 61 -0.49 26.94 -22.42
CA VAL A 61 0.15 28.13 -21.82
C VAL A 61 1.64 28.16 -22.16
N PRO A 62 2.08 29.04 -23.08
CA PRO A 62 3.48 29.14 -23.48
C PRO A 62 4.43 29.35 -22.30
N GLY A 63 5.41 28.45 -22.17
CA GLY A 63 6.44 28.50 -21.14
C GLY A 63 6.03 27.94 -19.77
N ALA A 64 4.79 27.44 -19.62
CA ALA A 64 4.43 26.62 -18.47
C ALA A 64 5.14 25.25 -18.55
N LYS A 65 5.54 24.74 -17.39
CA LYS A 65 6.08 23.39 -17.24
C LYS A 65 5.03 22.53 -16.57
N ASP A 66 4.94 21.28 -16.99
CA ASP A 66 4.09 20.28 -16.35
C ASP A 66 4.82 19.56 -15.21
N TYR A 67 4.04 18.78 -14.47
CA TYR A 67 4.50 18.09 -13.28
C TYR A 67 5.27 16.79 -13.58
N GLU A 68 5.34 16.30 -14.82
CA GLU A 68 5.71 14.89 -15.11
C GLU A 68 7.11 14.52 -14.58
N ARG A 69 8.05 15.47 -14.63
CA ARG A 69 9.41 15.26 -14.06
C ARG A 69 9.41 15.20 -12.54
N LEU A 70 8.55 16.01 -11.90
CA LEU A 70 8.40 16.01 -10.45
C LEU A 70 7.62 14.80 -9.97
N GLU A 71 6.61 14.34 -10.73
CA GLU A 71 5.87 13.08 -10.50
C GLU A 71 6.85 11.91 -10.52
N PHE A 72 7.63 11.76 -11.60
CA PHE A 72 8.61 10.69 -11.74
C PHE A 72 9.57 10.61 -10.54
N PHE A 73 10.10 11.77 -10.11
CA PHE A 73 11.00 11.81 -8.97
C PHE A 73 10.26 11.62 -7.63
N GLY A 74 9.07 12.17 -7.51
CA GLY A 74 8.21 12.08 -6.33
C GLY A 74 7.75 10.67 -6.02
N ASP A 75 7.44 9.85 -7.04
CA ASP A 75 7.14 8.42 -6.91
C ASP A 75 8.32 7.67 -6.25
N ALA A 76 9.55 7.92 -6.73
CA ALA A 76 10.75 7.31 -6.14
C ALA A 76 10.96 7.73 -4.68
N VAL A 77 10.74 9.02 -4.37
CA VAL A 77 10.80 9.54 -2.99
C VAL A 77 9.72 8.91 -2.12
N LEU A 78 8.49 8.82 -2.60
CA LEU A 78 7.36 8.20 -1.89
C LEU A 78 7.67 6.75 -1.54
N LYS A 79 8.09 5.97 -2.54
CA LYS A 79 8.43 4.55 -2.37
C LYS A 79 9.56 4.36 -1.36
N PHE A 80 10.60 5.20 -1.42
CA PHE A 80 11.69 5.17 -0.45
C PHE A 80 11.18 5.43 0.98
N VAL A 81 10.49 6.54 1.19
CA VAL A 81 10.01 6.96 2.52
C VAL A 81 9.02 5.95 3.10
N ILE A 82 8.09 5.43 2.30
CA ILE A 82 7.16 4.40 2.75
C ILE A 82 7.90 3.11 3.11
N SER A 83 8.89 2.69 2.31
CA SER A 83 9.67 1.49 2.61
C SER A 83 10.44 1.63 3.93
N GLU A 84 11.07 2.78 4.16
CA GLU A 84 11.76 3.08 5.42
C GLU A 84 10.80 3.06 6.60
N TYR A 85 9.64 3.73 6.47
CA TYR A 85 8.60 3.73 7.49
C TYR A 85 8.11 2.31 7.83
N LEU A 86 7.87 1.47 6.81
CA LEU A 86 7.40 0.10 7.02
C LEU A 86 8.46 -0.78 7.70
N LEU A 87 9.74 -0.64 7.33
CA LEU A 87 10.85 -1.37 7.98
C LEU A 87 10.97 -1.04 9.47
N GLU A 88 10.80 0.23 9.85
CA GLU A 88 10.83 0.64 11.25
C GLU A 88 9.56 0.21 12.01
N ARG A 89 8.41 0.30 11.35
CA ARG A 89 7.11 0.06 11.98
C ARG A 89 6.81 -1.42 12.20
N PHE A 90 7.25 -2.28 11.28
CA PHE A 90 6.96 -3.71 11.23
C PHE A 90 8.25 -4.55 11.14
N PRO A 91 9.09 -4.54 12.20
CA PRO A 91 10.41 -5.20 12.17
C PRO A 91 10.35 -6.71 12.02
N ASP A 92 9.19 -7.32 12.30
CA ASP A 92 8.97 -8.77 12.24
C ASP A 92 8.41 -9.25 10.87
N TYR A 93 8.14 -8.34 9.93
CA TYR A 93 7.53 -8.68 8.64
C TYR A 93 8.59 -9.01 7.60
N ASP A 94 8.27 -9.95 6.71
CA ASP A 94 9.13 -10.30 5.60
C ASP A 94 9.00 -9.33 4.41
N GLU A 95 9.87 -9.48 3.41
CA GLU A 95 9.88 -8.62 2.21
C GLU A 95 8.57 -8.65 1.43
N GLY A 96 7.90 -9.81 1.36
CA GLY A 96 6.64 -9.97 0.63
C GLY A 96 5.51 -9.19 1.30
N GLN A 97 5.38 -9.32 2.62
CA GLN A 97 4.39 -8.59 3.42
C GLN A 97 4.61 -7.07 3.34
N LEU A 98 5.86 -6.61 3.47
CA LEU A 98 6.20 -5.19 3.36
C LEU A 98 5.92 -4.65 1.94
N THR A 99 6.18 -5.45 0.90
CA THR A 99 5.89 -5.09 -0.49
C THR A 99 4.39 -5.02 -0.77
N GLU A 100 3.57 -5.90 -0.18
CA GLU A 100 2.11 -5.87 -0.31
C GLU A 100 1.53 -4.58 0.30
N ILE A 101 1.86 -4.30 1.57
CA ILE A 101 1.42 -3.07 2.26
C ILE A 101 1.87 -1.83 1.50
N ARG A 102 3.14 -1.77 1.07
CA ARG A 102 3.67 -0.65 0.29
C ARG A 102 2.87 -0.45 -0.99
N SER A 103 2.51 -1.51 -1.71
CA SER A 103 1.77 -1.43 -2.96
C SER A 103 0.39 -0.82 -2.78
N VAL A 104 -0.28 -1.10 -1.66
CA VAL A 104 -1.54 -0.43 -1.32
C VAL A 104 -1.32 1.03 -0.98
N LEU A 105 -0.35 1.34 -0.11
CA LEU A 105 -0.10 2.72 0.34
C LEU A 105 0.29 3.64 -0.81
N VAL A 106 1.07 3.17 -1.79
CA VAL A 106 1.48 3.99 -2.95
C VAL A 106 0.52 3.90 -4.14
N SER A 107 -0.66 3.29 -3.98
CA SER A 107 -1.62 3.16 -5.08
C SER A 107 -2.32 4.48 -5.41
N ASP A 108 -2.66 4.70 -6.69
CA ASP A 108 -3.44 5.86 -7.16
C ASP A 108 -4.69 6.11 -6.31
N LYS A 109 -5.38 5.05 -5.89
CA LYS A 109 -6.57 5.16 -5.05
C LYS A 109 -6.23 5.82 -3.71
N THR A 110 -5.25 5.29 -3.01
CA THR A 110 -4.80 5.81 -1.72
C THR A 110 -4.26 7.24 -1.85
N LEU A 111 -3.45 7.50 -2.87
CA LEU A 111 -2.89 8.83 -3.11
C LEU A 111 -3.97 9.86 -3.44
N ALA A 112 -4.99 9.49 -4.23
CA ALA A 112 -6.13 10.37 -4.53
C ALA A 112 -6.96 10.67 -3.27
N GLU A 113 -7.16 9.68 -2.38
CA GLU A 113 -7.86 9.88 -1.09
C GLU A 113 -7.07 10.83 -0.18
N LEU A 114 -5.76 10.64 -0.04
CA LEU A 114 -4.88 11.50 0.75
C LEU A 114 -4.83 12.92 0.21
N ALA A 115 -4.69 13.07 -1.11
CA ALA A 115 -4.77 14.35 -1.78
C ALA A 115 -6.14 15.03 -1.61
N GLY A 116 -7.22 14.24 -1.51
CA GLY A 116 -8.56 14.71 -1.16
C GLY A 116 -8.61 15.39 0.21
N SER A 117 -7.93 14.82 1.22
CA SER A 117 -7.84 15.44 2.56
C SER A 117 -7.16 16.82 2.54
N LEU A 118 -6.23 17.03 1.60
CA LEU A 118 -5.55 18.29 1.35
C LEU A 118 -6.34 19.26 0.44
N ASN A 119 -7.49 18.84 -0.08
CA ASN A 119 -8.20 19.54 -1.16
C ASN A 119 -7.30 19.84 -2.38
N LEU A 120 -6.36 18.95 -2.69
CA LEU A 120 -5.30 19.20 -3.69
C LEU A 120 -5.87 19.53 -5.07
N SER A 121 -6.98 18.88 -5.44
CA SER A 121 -7.66 19.06 -6.73
C SER A 121 -8.04 20.52 -7.04
N LYS A 122 -8.27 21.36 -6.01
CA LYS A 122 -8.58 22.78 -6.20
C LYS A 122 -7.41 23.61 -6.73
N TYR A 123 -6.19 23.10 -6.56
CA TYR A 123 -4.97 23.80 -6.92
C TYR A 123 -4.38 23.31 -8.24
N ILE A 124 -4.84 22.20 -8.79
CA ILE A 124 -4.35 21.63 -10.04
C ILE A 124 -4.87 22.44 -11.24
N LEU A 125 -3.96 22.79 -12.15
CA LEU A 125 -4.25 23.49 -13.40
C LEU A 125 -4.40 22.48 -14.53
N LEU A 126 -5.56 22.53 -15.20
CA LEU A 126 -5.92 21.67 -16.33
C LEU A 126 -6.19 22.54 -17.57
N GLY A 127 -5.88 22.01 -18.75
CA GLY A 127 -6.35 22.56 -20.02
C GLY A 127 -7.87 22.48 -20.15
N ARG A 128 -8.46 23.33 -20.99
CA ARG A 128 -9.92 23.57 -21.05
C ARG A 128 -10.75 22.32 -21.36
N GLN A 129 -10.16 21.35 -22.05
CA GLN A 129 -10.84 20.14 -22.52
C GLN A 129 -10.63 18.93 -21.59
N VAL A 130 -9.81 19.06 -20.54
CA VAL A 130 -9.48 17.94 -19.63
C VAL A 130 -10.30 18.05 -18.35
N GLN A 131 -10.95 16.95 -17.98
CA GLN A 131 -11.65 16.83 -16.71
C GLN A 131 -10.74 16.23 -15.64
N MET A 132 -10.94 16.66 -14.40
CA MET A 132 -10.22 16.11 -13.25
C MET A 132 -10.55 14.62 -13.09
N ARG A 133 -9.51 13.79 -12.91
CA ARG A 133 -9.64 12.35 -12.64
C ARG A 133 -8.84 11.98 -11.40
N PRO A 134 -9.20 10.91 -10.67
CA PRO A 134 -8.44 10.45 -9.51
C PRO A 134 -6.94 10.24 -9.80
N SER A 135 -6.59 9.69 -10.97
CA SER A 135 -5.19 9.49 -11.36
C SER A 135 -4.41 10.81 -11.48
N ILE A 136 -5.00 11.87 -12.04
CA ILE A 136 -4.35 13.20 -12.11
C ILE A 136 -4.09 13.73 -10.69
N VAL A 137 -5.04 13.51 -9.79
CA VAL A 137 -4.91 13.94 -8.39
C VAL A 137 -3.79 13.16 -7.67
N ALA A 138 -3.68 11.85 -7.91
CA ALA A 138 -2.61 11.00 -7.40
C ALA A 138 -1.23 11.42 -7.94
N GLN A 139 -1.09 11.59 -9.25
CA GLN A 139 0.16 12.04 -9.88
C GLN A 139 0.58 13.43 -9.40
N SER A 140 -0.38 14.34 -9.22
CA SER A 140 -0.10 15.66 -8.64
C SER A 140 0.36 15.57 -7.19
N PHE A 141 -0.12 14.59 -6.43
CA PHE A 141 0.38 14.35 -5.06
C PHE A 141 1.84 13.90 -5.08
N GLU A 142 2.20 12.96 -5.95
CA GLU A 142 3.60 12.53 -6.14
C GLU A 142 4.46 13.72 -6.57
N ALA A 143 4.01 14.51 -7.53
CA ALA A 143 4.72 15.70 -7.96
C ALA A 143 4.90 16.74 -6.84
N VAL A 144 3.90 16.94 -5.99
CA VAL A 144 4.04 17.79 -4.80
C VAL A 144 5.09 17.22 -3.84
N LEU A 145 5.13 15.91 -3.64
CA LEU A 145 6.19 15.29 -2.83
C LEU A 145 7.57 15.49 -3.46
N GLY A 146 7.68 15.35 -4.78
CA GLY A 146 8.90 15.66 -5.53
C GLY A 146 9.32 17.12 -5.37
N ALA A 147 8.38 18.05 -5.38
CA ALA A 147 8.61 19.47 -5.11
C ALA A 147 9.07 19.73 -3.67
N VAL A 148 8.42 19.10 -2.68
CA VAL A 148 8.81 19.17 -1.25
C VAL A 148 10.25 18.70 -1.08
N TYR A 149 10.60 17.53 -1.62
CA TYR A 149 11.97 17.03 -1.53
C TYR A 149 12.93 17.99 -2.20
N THR A 150 12.62 18.43 -3.42
CA THR A 150 13.54 19.25 -4.21
C THR A 150 13.78 20.60 -3.54
N ASP A 151 12.79 21.14 -2.82
CA ASP A 151 12.88 22.44 -2.14
C ASP A 151 13.34 22.41 -0.70
N LEU A 152 12.86 21.44 0.07
CA LEU A 152 13.02 21.40 1.53
C LEU A 152 13.83 20.19 2.00
N GLY A 153 14.13 19.25 1.11
CA GLY A 153 14.92 18.05 1.38
C GLY A 153 14.13 16.88 1.97
N LEU A 154 14.83 15.76 2.14
CA LEU A 154 14.26 14.46 2.52
C LEU A 154 13.46 14.50 3.84
N ILE A 155 13.97 15.19 4.86
CA ILE A 155 13.33 15.22 6.19
C ILE A 155 11.90 15.79 6.12
N HIS A 156 11.68 16.82 5.29
CA HIS A 156 10.35 17.40 5.12
C HIS A 156 9.42 16.45 4.35
N ALA A 157 9.94 15.75 3.34
CA ALA A 157 9.18 14.72 2.62
C ALA A 157 8.78 13.56 3.55
N GLN A 158 9.72 13.06 4.38
CA GLN A 158 9.45 12.05 5.39
C GLN A 158 8.35 12.48 6.37
N ASN A 159 8.48 13.67 6.95
CA ASN A 159 7.48 14.19 7.90
C ASN A 159 6.09 14.34 7.27
N LEU A 160 6.01 14.76 6.00
CA LEU A 160 4.75 14.84 5.27
C LEU A 160 4.10 13.47 5.12
N VAL A 161 4.87 12.50 4.62
CA VAL A 161 4.39 11.14 4.39
C VAL A 161 3.98 10.51 5.73
N VAL A 162 4.83 10.50 6.76
CA VAL A 162 4.49 9.91 8.06
C VAL A 162 3.24 10.54 8.66
N ARG A 163 3.06 11.86 8.55
CA ARG A 163 1.86 12.55 9.04
C ARG A 163 0.59 12.14 8.30
N LEU A 164 0.67 11.96 6.98
CA LEU A 164 -0.49 11.59 6.15
C LEU A 164 -0.81 10.09 6.22
N PHE A 165 0.22 9.25 6.32
CA PHE A 165 0.11 7.79 6.24
C PHE A 165 0.11 7.08 7.60
N GLY A 166 0.53 7.73 8.69
CA GLY A 166 0.77 7.07 9.97
C GLY A 166 -0.44 6.29 10.52
N ASN A 167 -1.65 6.81 10.32
CA ASN A 167 -2.88 6.10 10.70
C ASN A 167 -3.30 5.07 9.65
N LEU A 168 -3.06 5.33 8.37
CA LEU A 168 -3.48 4.48 7.26
C LEU A 168 -2.68 3.17 7.21
N ALA A 169 -1.38 3.20 7.50
CA ALA A 169 -0.58 1.99 7.54
C ALA A 169 -1.06 1.01 8.63
N THR A 170 -1.53 1.52 9.77
CA THR A 170 -2.07 0.67 10.85
C THR A 170 -3.44 0.08 10.48
N SER A 171 -4.25 0.75 9.64
CA SER A 171 -5.50 0.17 9.15
C SER A 171 -5.27 -0.82 8.01
N VAL A 172 -4.37 -0.52 7.07
CA VAL A 172 -4.01 -1.44 5.98
C VAL A 172 -3.43 -2.74 6.55
N ASP A 173 -2.54 -2.64 7.54
CA ASP A 173 -2.02 -3.78 8.29
C ASP A 173 -3.14 -4.65 8.90
N ARG A 174 -4.13 -4.03 9.57
CA ARG A 174 -5.25 -4.78 10.16
C ARG A 174 -6.16 -5.44 9.14
N ASP A 175 -6.30 -4.88 7.95
CA ASP A 175 -7.16 -5.42 6.90
C ASP A 175 -6.42 -6.48 6.06
N GLU A 176 -5.14 -6.29 5.74
CA GLU A 176 -4.35 -7.27 4.96
C GLU A 176 -3.86 -8.46 5.80
N ILE A 177 -3.45 -8.26 7.06
CA ILE A 177 -3.04 -9.39 7.94
C ILE A 177 -4.23 -10.19 8.41
N LYS A 178 -5.39 -9.55 8.60
CA LYS A 178 -6.64 -10.30 8.79
C LYS A 178 -7.11 -11.02 7.53
N GLU A 179 -6.51 -10.80 6.37
CA GLU A 179 -6.96 -11.39 5.11
C GLU A 179 -5.87 -12.22 4.40
N ASN A 180 -4.74 -12.57 5.04
CA ASN A 180 -3.75 -13.48 4.43
C ASN A 180 -3.78 -14.91 4.98
N TYR A 181 -4.99 -15.43 5.22
CA TYR A 181 -5.20 -16.80 5.66
C TYR A 181 -4.68 -17.85 4.67
N LYS A 182 -4.60 -17.51 3.37
CA LYS A 182 -4.01 -18.41 2.36
C LYS A 182 -2.52 -18.66 2.61
N ALA A 183 -1.74 -17.62 2.92
CA ALA A 183 -0.33 -17.77 3.23
C ALA A 183 -0.15 -18.52 4.55
N GLU A 184 -0.89 -18.15 5.60
CA GLU A 184 -0.85 -18.81 6.90
C GLU A 184 -1.22 -20.31 6.80
N LEU A 185 -2.27 -20.64 6.03
CA LEU A 185 -2.66 -22.03 5.80
C LEU A 185 -1.58 -22.79 5.01
N GLN A 186 -0.95 -22.16 4.02
CA GLN A 186 0.11 -22.79 3.24
C GLN A 186 1.34 -23.09 4.09
N GLU A 187 1.79 -22.15 4.93
CA GLU A 187 2.87 -22.38 5.89
C GLU A 187 2.51 -23.50 6.87
N PHE A 188 1.28 -23.48 7.39
CA PHE A 188 0.79 -24.52 8.29
C PHE A 188 0.88 -25.91 7.65
N THR A 189 0.35 -26.10 6.44
CA THR A 189 0.34 -27.42 5.79
C THR A 189 1.72 -27.88 5.35
N GLN A 190 2.57 -26.95 4.91
CA GLN A 190 3.96 -27.25 4.57
C GLN A 190 4.75 -27.68 5.82
N SER A 191 4.58 -27.00 6.97
CA SER A 191 5.21 -27.39 8.24
C SER A 191 4.79 -28.79 8.72
N LYS A 192 3.66 -29.30 8.25
CA LYS A 192 3.11 -30.63 8.57
C LYS A 192 3.38 -31.68 7.49
N ALA A 193 4.13 -31.35 6.44
CA ALA A 193 4.35 -32.20 5.28
C ALA A 193 3.05 -32.70 4.61
N GLN A 194 1.98 -31.89 4.65
CA GLN A 194 0.66 -32.21 4.09
C GLN A 194 0.46 -31.67 2.65
N GLY A 195 1.51 -31.11 2.05
CA GLY A 195 1.46 -30.46 0.73
C GLY A 195 0.90 -29.04 0.79
N VAL A 196 0.56 -28.48 -0.37
CA VAL A 196 -0.02 -27.13 -0.49
C VAL A 196 -1.55 -27.20 -0.52
N PRO A 197 -2.28 -26.21 0.04
CA PRO A 197 -3.73 -26.15 -0.04
C PRO A 197 -4.21 -25.94 -1.48
N ILE A 198 -5.26 -26.64 -1.89
CA ILE A 198 -5.86 -26.55 -3.23
C ILE A 198 -7.24 -25.93 -3.11
N TYR A 199 -7.50 -24.86 -3.87
CA TYR A 199 -8.79 -24.15 -3.86
C TYR A 199 -9.60 -24.49 -5.12
N THR A 200 -10.88 -24.82 -4.95
CA THR A 200 -11.79 -25.09 -6.08
C THR A 200 -13.06 -24.27 -5.97
N VAL A 201 -13.41 -23.54 -7.03
CA VAL A 201 -14.70 -22.83 -7.12
C VAL A 201 -15.81 -23.86 -7.31
N LEU A 202 -16.71 -23.96 -6.35
CA LEU A 202 -17.86 -24.87 -6.37
C LEU A 202 -19.06 -24.24 -7.07
N LYS A 203 -19.31 -22.96 -6.80
CA LYS A 203 -20.47 -22.24 -7.34
C LYS A 203 -20.12 -20.78 -7.64
N THR A 204 -20.76 -20.24 -8.66
CA THR A 204 -20.86 -18.80 -8.90
C THR A 204 -22.35 -18.47 -9.02
N ASP A 205 -22.81 -17.50 -8.25
CA ASP A 205 -24.22 -17.09 -8.18
C ASP A 205 -24.33 -15.56 -8.20
N GLY A 206 -25.52 -15.01 -8.40
CA GLY A 206 -25.76 -13.56 -8.43
C GLY A 206 -25.56 -12.90 -9.81
N PRO A 207 -25.97 -11.63 -9.95
CA PRO A 207 -25.89 -10.92 -11.22
C PRO A 207 -24.43 -10.60 -11.60
N PRO A 208 -24.12 -10.33 -12.89
CA PRO A 208 -22.74 -10.08 -13.34
C PRO A 208 -22.02 -8.92 -12.64
N HIS A 209 -22.78 -7.97 -12.09
CA HIS A 209 -22.26 -6.81 -11.37
C HIS A 209 -22.18 -7.01 -9.85
N ASP A 210 -22.67 -8.16 -9.33
CA ASP A 210 -22.57 -8.54 -7.92
C ASP A 210 -22.51 -10.08 -7.78
N PRO A 211 -21.46 -10.72 -8.30
CA PRO A 211 -21.31 -12.17 -8.23
C PRO A 211 -20.92 -12.61 -6.82
N THR A 212 -21.48 -13.73 -6.36
CA THR A 212 -21.05 -14.45 -5.17
C THR A 212 -20.36 -15.74 -5.59
N PHE A 213 -19.13 -15.95 -5.11
CA PHE A 213 -18.36 -17.17 -5.34
C PHE A 213 -18.39 -18.03 -4.09
N LEU A 214 -18.55 -19.35 -4.27
CA LEU A 214 -18.34 -20.35 -3.22
C LEU A 214 -17.11 -21.16 -3.60
N VAL A 215 -16.13 -21.22 -2.70
CA VAL A 215 -14.85 -21.91 -2.89
C VAL A 215 -14.65 -22.88 -1.74
N ASN A 216 -14.14 -24.08 -2.04
CA ASN A 216 -13.61 -24.96 -1.01
C ASN A 216 -12.09 -24.96 -1.00
N VAL A 217 -11.52 -25.36 0.13
CA VAL A 217 -10.08 -25.63 0.27
C VAL A 217 -9.85 -27.08 0.69
N ALA A 218 -8.96 -27.75 -0.02
CA ALA A 218 -8.56 -29.12 0.24
C ALA A 218 -7.07 -29.22 0.59
N ILE A 219 -6.74 -30.08 1.55
CA ILE A 219 -5.38 -30.36 2.02
C ILE A 219 -5.16 -31.88 1.94
N ALA A 220 -4.09 -32.31 1.28
CA ALA A 220 -3.82 -33.73 1.03
C ALA A 220 -5.03 -34.49 0.43
N GLY A 221 -5.78 -33.85 -0.47
CA GLY A 221 -6.96 -34.42 -1.13
C GLY A 221 -8.26 -34.40 -0.31
N ASN A 222 -8.23 -33.95 0.95
CA ASN A 222 -9.42 -33.87 1.80
C ASN A 222 -9.92 -32.42 1.86
N VAL A 223 -11.21 -32.21 1.58
CA VAL A 223 -11.85 -30.91 1.76
C VAL A 223 -11.89 -30.59 3.26
N ILE A 224 -11.34 -29.43 3.61
CA ILE A 224 -11.21 -28.99 5.02
C ILE A 224 -12.28 -27.97 5.36
N ALA A 225 -12.51 -27.00 4.47
CA ALA A 225 -13.50 -25.94 4.68
C ALA A 225 -13.98 -25.34 3.36
N GLU A 226 -14.98 -24.48 3.47
CA GLU A 226 -15.54 -23.67 2.38
C GLU A 226 -15.62 -22.22 2.82
N GLY A 227 -15.56 -21.30 1.84
CA GLY A 227 -15.68 -19.87 2.03
C GLY A 227 -16.39 -19.22 0.86
N SER A 228 -17.07 -18.11 1.13
CA SER A 228 -17.80 -17.35 0.12
C SER A 228 -17.37 -15.89 0.09
N GLY A 229 -17.51 -15.24 -1.05
CA GLY A 229 -17.15 -13.83 -1.21
C GLY A 229 -17.58 -13.25 -2.55
N HIS A 230 -17.55 -11.91 -2.66
CA HIS A 230 -17.92 -11.20 -3.89
C HIS A 230 -16.83 -11.23 -4.98
N SER A 231 -15.70 -11.86 -4.68
CA SER A 231 -14.64 -12.18 -5.63
C SER A 231 -14.07 -13.57 -5.32
N LYS A 232 -13.43 -14.20 -6.32
CA LYS A 232 -12.73 -15.48 -6.10
C LYS A 232 -11.64 -15.36 -5.04
N LYS A 233 -10.86 -14.25 -5.05
CA LYS A 233 -9.81 -13.98 -4.05
C LYS A 233 -10.39 -13.94 -2.64
N MET A 234 -11.52 -13.24 -2.44
CA MET A 234 -12.19 -13.14 -1.14
C MET A 234 -12.74 -14.50 -0.68
N ALA A 235 -13.40 -15.25 -1.57
CA ALA A 235 -13.93 -16.58 -1.25
C ALA A 235 -12.82 -17.58 -0.87
N GLU A 236 -11.67 -17.50 -1.53
CA GLU A 236 -10.49 -18.30 -1.19
C GLU A 236 -9.91 -17.95 0.19
N GLN A 237 -9.85 -16.65 0.56
CA GLN A 237 -9.37 -16.22 1.88
C GLN A 237 -10.31 -16.68 3.01
N GLU A 238 -11.63 -16.57 2.81
CA GLU A 238 -12.60 -17.07 3.79
C GLU A 238 -12.54 -18.61 3.92
N ALA A 239 -12.30 -19.33 2.82
CA ALA A 239 -12.10 -20.78 2.87
C ALA A 239 -10.83 -21.13 3.66
N ALA A 240 -9.75 -20.37 3.45
CA ALA A 240 -8.48 -20.57 4.15
C ALA A 240 -8.60 -20.29 5.66
N LYS A 241 -9.33 -19.23 6.03
CA LYS A 241 -9.66 -18.88 7.42
C LYS A 241 -10.40 -20.01 8.12
N ALA A 242 -11.49 -20.46 7.50
CA ALA A 242 -12.32 -21.54 8.04
C ALA A 242 -11.52 -22.84 8.20
N ALA A 243 -10.57 -23.12 7.29
CA ALA A 243 -9.68 -24.27 7.41
C ALA A 243 -8.69 -24.14 8.59
N LEU A 244 -8.07 -22.97 8.78
CA LEU A 244 -7.19 -22.72 9.93
C LEU A 244 -7.95 -22.89 11.26
N GLU A 245 -9.18 -22.37 11.35
CA GLU A 245 -10.04 -22.57 12.52
C GLU A 245 -10.35 -24.05 12.77
N GLU A 246 -10.72 -24.80 11.74
CA GLU A 246 -11.03 -26.24 11.84
C GLU A 246 -9.82 -27.06 12.28
N LEU A 247 -8.64 -26.74 11.74
CA LEU A 247 -7.38 -27.39 12.09
C LEU A 247 -6.95 -27.07 13.53
N SER A 248 -7.22 -25.85 14.01
CA SER A 248 -6.97 -25.46 15.40
C SER A 248 -7.87 -26.22 16.39
N LYS A 249 -9.16 -26.40 16.05
CA LYS A 249 -10.15 -27.13 16.89
C LYS A 249 -9.82 -28.62 17.00
N LYS A 250 -9.34 -29.27 15.92
CA LYS A 250 -8.89 -30.67 15.94
C LYS A 250 -7.70 -30.91 16.87
N ARG A 251 -6.90 -29.87 17.14
CA ARG A 251 -5.75 -29.92 18.05
C ARG A 251 -6.15 -29.89 19.53
N ALA A 252 -7.33 -29.33 19.85
CA ALA A 252 -7.81 -29.13 21.22
C ALA A 252 -8.63 -30.32 21.79
N LYS A 253 -8.98 -31.33 20.98
CA LYS A 253 -9.64 -32.56 21.47
C LYS A 253 -8.59 -33.65 21.72
N PRO A 254 -8.39 -34.13 22.97
CA PRO A 254 -7.59 -35.32 23.21
C PRO A 254 -8.29 -36.52 22.58
N SER A 255 -7.52 -37.35 21.89
CA SER A 255 -7.98 -38.63 21.33
C SER A 255 -8.59 -39.51 22.45
N PRO A 256 -9.71 -40.21 22.21
CA PRO A 256 -10.20 -41.20 23.18
C PRO A 256 -9.14 -42.32 23.31
N LYS A 257 -8.73 -42.61 24.55
CA LYS A 257 -7.89 -43.77 24.86
C LYS A 257 -8.57 -45.02 24.30
N VAL A 258 -7.87 -45.75 23.44
CA VAL A 258 -8.22 -47.11 23.05
C VAL A 258 -8.16 -47.98 24.30
N ALA A 259 -9.31 -48.40 24.81
CA ALA A 259 -9.40 -49.42 25.84
C ALA A 259 -8.98 -50.76 25.22
N GLY A 260 -7.77 -51.19 25.54
CA GLY A 260 -7.25 -52.50 25.19
C GLY A 260 -8.15 -53.60 25.76
N SER A 261 -8.54 -54.50 24.88
CA SER A 261 -9.16 -55.79 25.16
C SER A 261 -8.30 -56.60 26.13
N GLY A 262 -8.79 -56.80 27.35
CA GLY A 262 -8.27 -57.81 28.28
C GLY A 262 -8.68 -59.19 27.80
N ILE A 263 -7.69 -59.97 27.39
CA ILE A 263 -7.82 -61.39 27.08
C ILE A 263 -7.86 -62.17 28.40
N SER A 264 -8.74 -63.16 28.41
CA SER A 264 -8.99 -64.17 29.43
C SER A 264 -7.72 -64.93 29.87
N GLU A 265 -7.58 -65.11 31.18
CA GLU A 265 -6.87 -66.26 31.75
C GLU A 265 -7.83 -67.06 32.64
N THR A 266 -8.12 -68.27 32.16
CA THR A 266 -8.69 -69.39 32.90
C THR A 266 -7.58 -70.09 33.71
N SER A 267 -7.79 -70.35 35.00
CA SER A 267 -7.37 -71.60 35.70
C SER A 267 -7.75 -71.58 37.19
N GLU A 268 -8.88 -72.20 37.50
CA GLU A 268 -8.98 -73.43 38.32
C GLU A 268 -7.98 -73.67 39.49
N ILE A 269 -8.50 -73.84 40.71
CA ILE A 269 -8.40 -75.03 41.61
C ILE A 269 -8.42 -74.67 43.11
N LYS A 270 -9.40 -75.28 43.80
CA LYS A 270 -9.63 -75.48 45.25
C LYS A 270 -10.15 -74.32 46.11
#